data_AF-A0A3C0C917-F1
#
_entry.id   AF-A0A3C0C917-F1
#
_cell.length_a   1.000
_cell.length_b   1.000
_cell.length_c   1.000
_cell.angle_alpha   90.00
_cell.angle_beta   90.00
_cell.angle_gamma   90.00
#
_symmetry.space_group_name_H-M   'P 1'
#
loop_
_entity.id
_entity.type
_entity.pdbx_description
1 polymer ?
#
loop_
_entity_poly.entity_id
_entity_poly.type
_entity_poly.pdbx_seq_one_letter_code
_entity_poly.pdbx_strand_id
1 'polypeptide(L)'
;MTEKTIALIGNQNCGKTTLFNALTGANQYVGNWPGVTVDQVIGKISKRDWDVVDLPGLYSLSPYSAEEIVSRNFLLSDDYDVIVNVVDATHLERSLSLTLEILPMGRPVVVALNMTDLLKDEGISIDAKALSAELGVPVIP
;
A
#
# COMPACT_ATOMS: atom_id res chain seq x y z
N MET A 1 11.50 21.51 -7.63
CA MET A 1 10.16 21.00 -7.32
C MET A 1 10.39 19.87 -6.33
N THR A 2 9.72 19.86 -5.18
CA THR A 2 9.80 18.73 -4.26
C THR A 2 9.15 17.54 -4.96
N GLU A 3 9.95 16.49 -5.23
CA GLU A 3 9.41 15.22 -5.72
C GLU A 3 8.43 14.69 -4.67
N LYS A 4 7.26 14.23 -5.15
CA LYS A 4 6.23 13.68 -4.27
C LYS A 4 6.43 12.18 -4.11
N THR A 5 6.14 11.65 -2.93
CA THR A 5 6.39 10.24 -2.61
C THR A 5 5.13 9.55 -2.14
N ILE A 6 4.85 8.38 -2.73
CA ILE A 6 3.79 7.46 -2.32
C ILE A 6 4.41 6.34 -1.49
N ALA A 7 3.85 6.11 -0.30
CA ALA A 7 4.07 4.89 0.46
C ALA A 7 3.09 3.82 -0.04
N LEU A 8 3.57 2.77 -0.70
CA LEU A 8 2.74 1.66 -1.16
C LEU A 8 2.81 0.52 -0.14
N ILE A 9 1.68 0.18 0.46
CA ILE A 9 1.57 -0.84 1.52
C ILE A 9 0.40 -1.78 1.25
N GLY A 10 0.40 -2.95 1.87
CA GLY A 10 -0.69 -3.91 1.82
C GLY A 10 -0.27 -5.26 2.38
N ASN A 11 -1.20 -6.20 2.49
CA ASN A 11 -0.88 -7.57 2.90
C ASN A 11 0.04 -8.27 1.91
N GLN A 12 0.72 -9.32 2.37
CA GLN A 12 1.41 -10.22 1.46
C GLN A 12 0.40 -10.82 0.46
N ASN A 13 0.80 -10.94 -0.80
CA ASN A 13 0.00 -11.49 -1.90
C ASN A 13 -1.30 -10.72 -2.25
N CYS A 14 -1.50 -9.48 -1.79
CA CYS A 14 -2.67 -8.65 -2.18
C CYS A 14 -2.58 -8.01 -3.58
N GLY A 15 -1.54 -8.32 -4.35
CA GLY A 15 -1.27 -7.72 -5.67
C GLY A 15 -0.55 -6.36 -5.63
N LYS A 16 0.01 -5.97 -4.48
CA LYS A 16 0.85 -4.78 -4.30
C LYS A 16 1.97 -4.64 -5.35
N THR A 17 2.73 -5.71 -5.58
CA THR A 17 3.81 -5.72 -6.59
C THR A 17 3.29 -5.55 -8.02
N THR A 18 2.10 -6.08 -8.32
CA THR A 18 1.46 -5.89 -9.63
C THR A 18 1.09 -4.42 -9.84
N LEU A 19 0.50 -3.77 -8.83
CA LEU A 19 0.19 -2.34 -8.88
C LEU A 19 1.47 -1.49 -8.97
N PHE A 20 2.49 -1.80 -8.17
CA PHE A 20 3.80 -1.14 -8.24
C PHE A 20 4.37 -1.16 -9.66
N ASN A 21 4.45 -2.34 -10.27
CA ASN A 21 4.96 -2.52 -11.63
C ASN A 21 4.10 -1.77 -12.68
N ALA A 22 2.78 -1.74 -12.50
CA ALA A 22 1.88 -1.00 -13.39
C ALA A 22 2.11 0.52 -13.32
N LEU A 23 2.48 1.04 -12.14
CA LEU A 23 2.76 2.47 -11.94
C LEU A 23 4.15 2.88 -12.47
N THR A 24 5.17 2.06 -12.21
CA THR A 24 6.57 2.46 -12.42
C THR A 24 7.17 1.93 -13.73
N GLY A 25 6.62 0.84 -14.28
CA GLY A 25 7.25 0.12 -15.39
C GLY A 25 8.68 -0.31 -15.01
N ALA A 26 9.62 -0.18 -15.94
CA ALA A 26 11.03 -0.53 -15.72
C ALA A 26 11.85 0.50 -14.92
N ASN A 27 11.24 1.64 -14.52
CA ASN A 27 11.95 2.71 -13.82
C ASN A 27 11.97 2.45 -12.30
N GLN A 28 12.71 1.42 -11.90
CA GLN A 28 12.76 0.90 -10.54
C GLN A 28 14.21 0.73 -10.09
N TYR A 29 14.44 0.89 -8.79
CA TYR A 29 15.70 0.68 -8.11
C TYR A 29 15.49 -0.17 -6.86
N VAL A 30 16.40 -1.13 -6.63
CA VAL A 30 16.40 -2.00 -5.45
C VAL A 30 17.68 -1.74 -4.67
N GLY A 31 17.52 -1.37 -3.40
CA GLY A 31 18.58 -1.20 -2.41
C GLY A 31 18.25 -1.95 -1.12
N ASN A 32 18.84 -1.53 -0.01
CA ASN A 32 18.53 -2.05 1.32
C ASN A 32 18.12 -0.91 2.25
N TRP A 33 17.18 -1.17 3.14
CA TRP A 33 16.86 -0.24 4.21
C TRP A 33 18.06 -0.06 5.16
N PRO A 34 18.30 1.15 5.67
CA PRO A 34 19.47 1.41 6.53
C PRO A 34 19.53 0.50 7.75
N GLY A 35 20.65 -0.21 7.93
CA GLY A 35 20.91 -1.02 9.12
C GLY A 35 20.22 -2.38 9.18
N VAL A 36 19.53 -2.81 8.11
CA VAL A 36 18.89 -4.13 8.00
C VAL A 36 19.10 -4.74 6.62
N THR A 37 18.79 -6.03 6.47
CA THR A 37 18.87 -6.78 5.20
C THR A 37 17.54 -6.81 4.45
N VAL A 38 16.63 -5.90 4.78
CA VAL A 38 15.32 -5.79 4.11
C VAL A 38 15.52 -4.98 2.83
N ASP A 39 15.05 -5.52 1.70
CA ASP A 39 15.10 -4.83 0.42
C ASP A 39 14.26 -3.54 0.46
N GLN A 40 14.83 -2.46 -0.08
CA GLN A 40 14.12 -1.22 -0.34
C GLN A 40 13.89 -1.09 -1.83
N VAL A 41 12.63 -1.13 -2.25
CA VAL A 41 12.25 -1.02 -3.66
C VAL A 41 11.59 0.34 -3.88
N ILE A 42 12.17 1.14 -4.77
CA ILE A 42 11.69 2.47 -5.13
C ILE A 42 11.50 2.50 -6.64
N GLY A 43 10.41 3.09 -7.12
CA GLY A 43 10.22 3.30 -8.55
C GLY A 43 9.53 4.61 -8.85
N LYS A 44 9.83 5.17 -10.01
CA LYS A 44 9.29 6.47 -10.44
C LYS A 44 8.07 6.25 -11.33
N ILE A 45 6.98 6.96 -11.06
CA ILE A 45 5.75 6.84 -11.85
C ILE A 45 6.01 7.29 -13.28
N SER A 46 5.63 6.44 -14.24
CA SER A 46 5.75 6.78 -15.66
C SER A 46 4.95 8.06 -15.97
N LYS A 47 5.64 9.10 -16.46
CA LYS A 47 5.07 10.42 -16.86
C LYS A 47 4.69 11.37 -15.71
N ARG A 48 5.14 11.11 -14.47
CA ARG A 48 5.03 12.07 -13.34
C ARG A 48 6.33 12.10 -12.54
N ASP A 49 6.62 13.25 -11.93
CA ASP A 49 7.74 13.39 -10.99
C ASP A 49 7.33 12.94 -9.57
N TRP A 50 6.89 11.69 -9.48
CA TRP A 50 6.47 11.06 -8.22
C TRP A 50 7.20 9.73 -8.04
N ASP A 51 7.69 9.50 -6.84
CA ASP A 51 8.27 8.24 -6.42
C ASP A 51 7.22 7.38 -5.72
N VAL A 52 7.40 6.07 -5.84
CA VAL A 52 6.64 5.04 -5.13
C VAL A 52 7.66 4.22 -4.36
N VAL A 53 7.52 4.20 -3.05
CA VAL A 53 8.30 3.32 -2.16
C VAL A 53 7.43 2.11 -1.85
N ASP A 54 7.86 0.94 -2.30
CA ASP A 54 7.18 -0.32 -2.01
C ASP A 54 7.60 -0.82 -0.63
N LEU A 55 6.66 -0.77 0.32
CA LEU A 55 6.89 -1.30 1.67
C LEU A 55 6.72 -2.82 1.67
N PRO A 56 7.39 -3.55 2.57
CA PRO A 56 7.13 -4.97 2.80
C PRO A 56 5.64 -5.30 2.91
N GLY A 57 5.26 -6.50 2.47
CA GLY A 57 3.89 -7.00 2.62
C GLY A 57 3.64 -7.42 4.07
N LEU A 58 2.72 -6.75 4.76
CA LEU A 58 2.50 -6.90 6.20
C LEU A 58 1.06 -7.22 6.55
N TYR A 59 0.82 -7.94 7.64
CA TYR A 59 -0.53 -8.13 8.20
C TYR A 59 -0.86 -7.18 9.35
N SER A 60 0.17 -6.63 10.00
CA SER A 60 0.09 -5.65 11.08
C SER A 60 1.35 -4.78 11.05
N LEU A 61 1.27 -3.59 11.63
CA LEU A 61 2.39 -2.69 11.93
C LEU A 61 3.00 -2.97 13.30
N SER A 62 2.55 -4.02 14.00
CA SER A 62 3.18 -4.47 15.23
C SER A 62 4.64 -4.86 14.96
N PRO A 63 5.63 -4.40 15.74
CA PRO A 63 7.05 -4.48 15.37
C PRO A 63 7.71 -5.80 15.81
N TYR A 64 7.28 -6.93 15.26
CA TYR A 64 7.84 -8.26 15.59
C TYR A 64 8.90 -8.74 14.60
N SER A 65 8.91 -8.22 13.37
CA SER A 65 9.88 -8.51 12.33
C SER A 65 10.63 -7.25 11.85
N ALA A 66 11.75 -7.45 11.14
CA ALA A 66 12.51 -6.34 10.56
C ALA A 66 11.68 -5.60 9.50
N GLU A 67 10.87 -6.32 8.73
CA GLU A 67 9.94 -5.80 7.72
C GLU A 67 8.86 -4.91 8.35
N GLU A 68 8.29 -5.35 9.47
CA GLU A 68 7.29 -4.59 10.23
C GLU A 68 7.90 -3.33 10.83
N ILE A 69 9.08 -3.44 11.45
CA ILE A 69 9.82 -2.31 12.02
C ILE A 69 10.15 -1.27 10.94
N VAL A 70 10.67 -1.70 9.79
CA VAL A 70 11.02 -0.81 8.68
C VAL A 70 9.79 -0.08 8.15
N SER A 71 8.71 -0.80 7.87
CA SER A 71 7.50 -0.20 7.32
C SER A 71 6.87 0.78 8.31
N ARG A 72 6.80 0.42 9.59
CA ARG A 72 6.31 1.30 10.65
C ARG A 72 7.18 2.55 10.77
N ASN A 73 8.50 2.41 10.79
CA ASN A 73 9.41 3.56 10.91
C ASN A 73 9.30 4.50 9.72
N PHE A 74 9.17 3.96 8.51
CA PHE A 74 8.94 4.77 7.30
C PHE A 74 7.59 5.49 7.38
N LEU A 75 6.52 4.81 7.78
CA LEU A 75 5.21 5.45 7.94
C LEU A 75 5.18 6.49 9.08
N LEU A 76 6.04 6.38 10.08
CA LEU A 76 6.19 7.40 11.12
C LEU A 76 7.10 8.56 10.71
N SER A 77 7.83 8.45 9.60
CA SER A 77 8.62 9.55 9.05
C SER A 77 7.74 10.55 8.28
N ASP A 78 8.33 11.67 7.86
CA ASP A 78 7.71 12.69 7.01
C ASP A 78 8.16 12.58 5.53
N ASP A 79 8.74 11.44 5.13
CA ASP A 79 9.37 11.25 3.81
C ASP A 79 8.37 10.83 2.71
N TYR A 80 7.07 10.95 2.97
CA TYR A 80 6.01 10.61 2.02
C TYR A 80 4.80 11.54 2.14
N ASP A 81 4.06 11.68 1.03
CA ASP A 81 2.90 12.57 0.93
C ASP A 81 1.56 11.84 1.09
N VAL A 82 1.50 10.57 0.69
CA VAL A 82 0.27 9.78 0.67
C VAL A 82 0.55 8.28 0.80
N ILE A 83 -0.36 7.57 1.46
CA ILE A 83 -0.35 6.12 1.55
C ILE A 83 -1.32 5.56 0.51
N VAL A 84 -0.86 4.64 -0.33
CA VAL A 84 -1.72 3.77 -1.13
C VAL A 84 -1.72 2.41 -0.45
N ASN A 85 -2.86 2.05 0.14
CA ASN A 85 -3.05 0.77 0.82
C ASN A 85 -3.79 -0.20 -0.11
N VAL A 86 -3.10 -1.27 -0.52
CA VAL A 86 -3.64 -2.31 -1.39
C VAL A 86 -4.36 -3.36 -0.57
N VAL A 87 -5.66 -3.48 -0.82
CA VAL A 87 -6.60 -4.34 -0.07
C VAL A 87 -7.08 -5.44 -1.00
N ASP A 88 -6.91 -6.69 -0.60
CA ASP A 88 -7.42 -7.85 -1.33
C ASP A 88 -8.92 -8.02 -1.07
N ALA A 89 -9.74 -7.80 -2.09
CA ALA A 89 -11.19 -7.96 -2.05
C ALA A 89 -11.63 -9.38 -1.64
N THR A 90 -10.88 -10.42 -2.02
CA THR A 90 -11.21 -11.82 -1.71
C THR A 90 -11.02 -12.16 -0.23
N HIS A 91 -10.26 -11.32 0.49
CA HIS A 91 -10.02 -11.45 1.92
C HIS A 91 -10.13 -10.09 2.61
N LEU A 92 -11.29 -9.45 2.44
CA LEU A 92 -11.52 -8.06 2.86
C LEU A 92 -11.27 -7.85 4.36
N GLU A 93 -11.84 -8.69 5.23
CA GLU A 93 -11.71 -8.54 6.70
C GLU A 93 -10.24 -8.52 7.13
N ARG A 94 -9.46 -9.51 6.68
CA ARG A 94 -8.01 -9.60 6.97
C ARG A 94 -7.25 -8.39 6.46
N SER A 95 -7.56 -7.94 5.25
CA SER A 95 -6.91 -6.78 4.63
C SER A 95 -7.27 -5.46 5.32
N LEU A 96 -8.50 -5.35 5.82
CA LEU A 96 -8.96 -4.17 6.55
C LEU A 96 -8.32 -4.05 7.93
N SER A 97 -7.88 -5.14 8.57
CA SER A 97 -7.15 -5.08 9.84
C SER A 97 -5.93 -4.15 9.78
N LEU A 98 -5.09 -4.30 8.75
CA LEU A 98 -3.96 -3.38 8.53
C LEU A 98 -4.43 -1.95 8.23
N THR A 99 -5.51 -1.82 7.46
CA THR A 99 -6.10 -0.51 7.11
C THR A 99 -6.47 0.27 8.38
N LEU A 100 -7.10 -0.39 9.35
CA LEU A 100 -7.52 0.21 10.62
C LEU A 100 -6.34 0.62 11.50
N GLU A 101 -5.16 0.01 11.35
CA GLU A 101 -3.94 0.46 12.03
C GLU A 101 -3.30 1.68 11.35
N ILE A 102 -3.48 1.83 10.04
CA ILE A 102 -2.93 2.94 9.24
C ILE A 102 -3.75 4.23 9.41
N LEU A 103 -5.09 4.15 9.39
CA LEU A 103 -5.95 5.35 9.40
C LEU A 103 -5.68 6.31 10.58
N PRO A 104 -5.43 5.84 11.82
CA PRO A 104 -5.15 6.72 12.96
C PRO A 104 -3.84 7.52 12.84
N MET A 105 -2.95 7.21 11.88
CA MET A 105 -1.73 7.97 11.66
C MET A 105 -1.99 9.40 11.13
N GLY A 106 -3.21 9.71 10.70
CA GLY A 106 -3.61 11.05 10.27
C GLY A 106 -3.00 11.50 8.94
N ARG A 107 -2.44 10.55 8.18
CA ARG A 107 -1.85 10.80 6.86
C ARG A 107 -2.90 10.60 5.76
N PRO A 108 -2.78 11.26 4.60
CA PRO A 108 -3.65 10.98 3.47
C PRO A 108 -3.54 9.50 3.04
N VAL A 109 -4.67 8.80 2.97
CA VAL A 109 -4.74 7.39 2.55
C VAL A 109 -5.68 7.26 1.36
N VAL A 110 -5.30 6.41 0.40
CA VAL A 110 -6.18 5.88 -0.64
C VAL A 110 -6.15 4.37 -0.56
N VAL A 111 -7.31 3.74 -0.53
CA VAL A 111 -7.43 2.28 -0.59
C VAL A 111 -7.57 1.85 -2.05
N ALA A 112 -6.64 1.04 -2.53
CA ALA A 112 -6.75 0.34 -3.80
C ALA A 112 -7.36 -1.04 -3.54
N LEU A 113 -8.66 -1.18 -3.81
CA LEU A 113 -9.42 -2.41 -3.62
C LEU A 113 -9.15 -3.35 -4.80
N ASN A 114 -8.18 -4.24 -4.64
CA ASN A 114 -7.68 -5.10 -5.70
C ASN A 114 -8.43 -6.45 -5.74
N MET A 115 -8.23 -7.20 -6.83
CA MET A 115 -8.79 -8.55 -7.03
C MET A 115 -10.34 -8.60 -7.04
N THR A 116 -10.99 -7.48 -7.38
CA THR A 116 -12.46 -7.40 -7.46
C THR A 116 -13.04 -8.23 -8.60
N ASP A 117 -12.23 -8.56 -9.61
CA ASP A 117 -12.58 -9.45 -10.72
C ASP A 117 -12.78 -10.90 -10.27
N LEU A 118 -11.97 -11.41 -9.33
CA LEU A 118 -12.07 -12.78 -8.82
C LEU A 118 -13.40 -13.06 -8.10
N LEU A 119 -14.00 -12.04 -7.49
CA LEU A 119 -15.30 -12.16 -6.83
C LEU A 119 -16.47 -12.18 -7.82
N LYS A 120 -16.30 -11.60 -9.02
CA LYS A 120 -17.38 -11.52 -10.02
C LYS A 120 -17.78 -12.89 -10.52
N ASP A 121 -16.83 -13.81 -10.61
CA ASP A 121 -17.05 -15.20 -11.04
C ASP A 121 -17.96 -15.96 -10.05
N GLU A 122 -18.00 -15.52 -8.79
CA GLU A 122 -18.88 -16.07 -7.74
C GLU A 122 -20.17 -15.25 -7.56
N GLY A 123 -20.39 -14.20 -8.36
CA GLY A 123 -21.53 -13.28 -8.21
C GLY A 123 -21.43 -12.38 -6.98
N ILE A 124 -20.26 -12.27 -6.38
CA ILE A 124 -19.99 -11.42 -5.22
C ILE A 124 -19.47 -10.06 -5.70
N SER A 125 -19.94 -8.99 -5.07
CA SER A 125 -19.42 -7.64 -5.33
C SER A 125 -19.28 -6.87 -4.03
N ILE A 126 -18.24 -6.03 -3.95
CA ILE A 126 -18.00 -5.12 -2.83
C ILE A 126 -18.46 -3.73 -3.23
N ASP A 127 -19.31 -3.11 -2.42
CA ASP A 127 -19.68 -1.71 -2.60
C ASP A 127 -18.53 -0.81 -2.12
N ALA A 128 -17.65 -0.43 -3.05
CA ALA A 128 -16.54 0.46 -2.79
C ALA A 128 -16.99 1.85 -2.28
N LYS A 129 -18.19 2.32 -2.62
CA LYS A 129 -18.70 3.61 -2.13
C LYS A 129 -19.12 3.52 -0.66
N ALA A 130 -19.83 2.45 -0.30
CA ALA A 130 -20.18 2.19 1.08
C ALA A 130 -18.92 2.01 1.94
N LEU A 131 -17.94 1.23 1.46
CA LEU A 131 -16.67 1.03 2.15
C LEU A 131 -15.88 2.35 2.31
N SER A 132 -15.85 3.18 1.27
CA SER A 132 -15.25 4.52 1.31
C SER A 132 -15.91 5.42 2.36
N ALA A 133 -17.24 5.41 2.44
CA ALA A 133 -17.98 6.17 3.45
C ALA A 133 -17.68 5.70 4.87
N GLU A 134 -17.56 4.40 5.09
CA GLU A 134 -17.29 3.82 6.40
C GLU A 134 -15.84 4.05 6.87
N LEU A 135 -14.87 3.95 5.96
CA LEU A 135 -13.46 4.18 6.26
C LEU A 135 -13.09 5.66 6.30
N GLY A 136 -13.91 6.53 5.71
CA GLY A 136 -13.63 7.97 5.61
C GLY A 136 -12.49 8.31 4.64
N VAL A 137 -12.10 7.39 3.77
CA VAL A 137 -11.02 7.57 2.78
C VAL A 137 -11.43 7.04 1.41
N PRO A 138 -10.87 7.58 0.30
CA PRO A 138 -11.17 7.09 -1.04
C PRO A 138 -10.84 5.60 -1.20
N VAL A 139 -11.81 4.84 -1.70
CA VAL A 139 -11.66 3.43 -2.09
C VAL A 139 -11.84 3.31 -3.61
N ILE A 140 -10.82 2.83 -4.30
CA ILE A 140 -10.77 2.71 -5.77
C ILE A 140 -10.66 1.21 -6.14
N PRO A 141 -11.65 0.63 -6.85
CA PRO A 141 -11.62 -0.77 -7.31
C PRO A 141 -10.80 -0.99 -8.58
#